data_AF-A0A7Y3JEX4-F1
#
_entry.id   AF-A0A7Y3JEX4-F1
#
_cell.length_a   1.000
_cell.length_b   1.000
_cell.length_c   1.000
_cell.angle_alpha   90.00
_cell.angle_beta   90.00
_cell.angle_gamma   90.00
#
_symmetry.space_group_name_H-M   'P 1'
#
loop_
_entity.id
_entity.type
_entity.pdbx_description
1 polymer ?
#
loop_
_entity_poly.entity_id
_entity_poly.type
_entity_poly.pdbx_seq_one_letter_code
_entity_poly.pdbx_strand_id
1 'polypeptide(L)'
;MARPLGIVRLALKLAAAEEPGTVRDLAERTQVGFAAAHCTVKNMARKGELVVVGLRDVPWRAAPVQVYGVGQQPREAVSKQAVSHLPAVELQQVLQRMWR
;
A
#
# COMPACT_ATOMS: atom_id res chain seq x y z
N MET A 1 6.54 -31.93 9.56
CA MET A 1 7.36 -30.71 9.38
C MET A 1 6.41 -29.54 9.14
N ALA A 2 6.13 -28.74 10.17
CA ALA A 2 5.15 -27.66 10.10
C ALA A 2 5.66 -26.58 9.12
N ARG A 3 4.89 -26.29 8.06
CA ARG A 3 5.29 -25.30 7.05
C ARG A 3 5.05 -23.90 7.63
N PRO A 4 6.08 -23.09 7.89
CA PRO A 4 5.92 -21.73 8.45
C PRO A 4 5.27 -20.74 7.47
N LEU A 5 4.79 -21.23 6.32
CA LEU A 5 4.08 -20.44 5.31
C LEU A 5 2.93 -19.63 5.90
N GLY A 6 2.24 -20.16 6.92
CA GLY A 6 1.16 -19.44 7.60
C GLY A 6 1.64 -18.19 8.32
N ILE A 7 2.78 -18.27 9.03
CA ILE A 7 3.30 -17.16 9.84
C ILE A 7 3.82 -16.04 8.94
N VAL A 8 4.63 -16.38 7.93
CA VAL A 8 5.15 -15.38 6.98
C VAL A 8 4.00 -14.71 6.22
N ARG A 9 3.01 -15.49 5.78
CA ARG A 9 1.83 -14.96 5.09
C ARG A 9 1.03 -14.02 5.98
N LEU A 10 0.81 -14.39 7.24
CA LEU A 10 0.08 -13.57 8.21
C LEU A 10 0.84 -12.26 8.49
N ALA A 11 2.14 -12.34 8.78
CA ALA A 11 2.97 -11.17 9.05
C ALA A 11 2.96 -10.17 7.88
N LEU A 12 3.13 -10.66 6.64
CA LEU A 12 3.06 -9.82 5.44
C LEU A 12 1.68 -9.20 5.24
N LYS A 13 0.61 -9.95 5.52
CA LYS A 13 -0.75 -9.43 5.43
C LYS A 13 -1.01 -8.32 6.45
N LEU A 14 -0.55 -8.48 7.68
CA LEU A 14 -0.67 -7.47 8.73
C LEU A 14 0.13 -6.22 8.38
N ALA A 15 1.39 -6.36 7.98
CA ALA A 15 2.22 -5.22 7.57
C ALA A 15 1.62 -4.46 6.37
N ALA A 16 1.06 -5.18 5.39
CA ALA A 16 0.38 -4.56 4.25
C ALA A 16 -0.98 -3.93 4.61
N ALA A 17 -1.60 -4.35 5.72
CA ALA A 17 -2.83 -3.76 6.25
C ALA A 17 -2.54 -2.45 7.00
N GLU A 18 -1.43 -2.42 7.76
CA GLU A 18 -0.97 -1.24 8.47
C GLU A 18 -0.52 -0.14 7.50
N GLU A 19 0.31 -0.51 6.51
CA GLU A 19 0.78 0.44 5.50
C GLU A 19 1.12 -0.28 4.18
N PRO A 20 0.55 0.14 3.04
CA PRO A 20 0.94 -0.40 1.75
C PRO A 20 2.41 -0.15 1.43
N GLY A 21 3.10 -1.15 0.88
CA GLY A 21 4.53 -1.05 0.60
C GLY A 21 5.00 -1.94 -0.52
N THR A 22 6.22 -1.68 -1.00
CA THR A 22 6.89 -2.60 -1.92
C THR A 22 7.21 -3.92 -1.21
N VAL A 23 7.56 -4.96 -1.98
CA VAL A 23 8.00 -6.24 -1.42
C VAL A 23 9.18 -6.07 -0.45
N ARG A 24 10.08 -5.13 -0.74
CA ARG A 24 11.22 -4.82 0.14
C ARG A 24 10.75 -4.17 1.44
N ASP A 25 9.88 -3.17 1.37
CA ASP A 25 9.35 -2.49 2.56
C ASP A 25 8.61 -3.48 3.48
N LEU A 26 7.83 -4.40 2.90
CA LEU A 26 7.11 -5.42 3.67
C LEU A 26 8.07 -6.45 4.29
N ALA A 27 9.11 -6.84 3.57
CA ALA A 27 10.15 -7.73 4.07
C ALA A 27 10.89 -7.11 5.26
N GLU A 28 11.27 -5.84 5.15
CA GLU A 28 11.94 -5.08 6.22
C GLU A 28 11.06 -4.91 7.45
N ARG A 29 9.79 -4.52 7.29
CA ARG A 29 8.86 -4.37 8.42
C ARG A 29 8.58 -5.68 9.16
N THR A 30 8.50 -6.79 8.43
CA THR A 30 8.22 -8.11 9.00
C THR A 30 9.48 -8.89 9.41
N GLN A 31 10.67 -8.33 9.16
CA GLN A 31 11.96 -8.99 9.38
C GLN A 31 12.07 -10.36 8.70
N VAL A 32 11.46 -10.51 7.52
CA VAL A 32 11.50 -11.73 6.70
C VAL A 32 12.48 -11.53 5.55
N GLY A 33 13.26 -12.55 5.22
CA GLY A 33 14.17 -12.51 4.07
C GLY A 33 13.43 -12.19 2.75
N PHE A 34 14.03 -11.32 1.94
CA PHE A 34 13.41 -10.81 0.70
C PHE A 34 12.90 -11.90 -0.25
N ALA A 35 13.66 -12.99 -0.44
CA ALA A 35 13.26 -14.09 -1.32
C ALA A 35 11.97 -14.79 -0.84
N ALA A 36 11.85 -15.00 0.47
CA ALA A 36 10.66 -15.59 1.07
C ALA A 36 9.45 -14.64 0.99
N ALA A 37 9.67 -13.35 1.24
CA ALA A 37 8.65 -12.33 1.07
C ALA A 37 8.17 -12.24 -0.38
N HIS A 38 9.07 -12.20 -1.36
CA HIS A 38 8.75 -12.12 -2.78
C HIS A 38 7.92 -13.31 -3.26
N CYS A 39 8.33 -14.55 -2.92
CA CYS A 39 7.57 -15.74 -3.26
C CYS A 39 6.16 -15.72 -2.62
N THR A 40 6.08 -15.32 -1.35
CA THR A 40 4.82 -15.29 -0.60
C THR A 40 3.87 -14.22 -1.11
N VAL A 41 4.35 -12.99 -1.34
CA VAL A 41 3.56 -11.89 -1.92
C VAL A 41 3.04 -12.26 -3.31
N LYS A 42 3.88 -12.86 -4.18
CA LYS A 42 3.43 -13.34 -5.49
C LYS A 42 2.27 -14.34 -5.36
N ASN A 43 2.36 -15.27 -4.41
CA ASN A 43 1.28 -16.23 -4.15
C ASN A 43 0.04 -15.58 -3.51
N MET A 44 0.20 -14.55 -2.66
CA MET A 44 -0.91 -13.80 -2.08
C MET A 44 -1.63 -12.96 -3.13
N ALA A 45 -0.89 -12.28 -4.00
CA ALA A 45 -1.44 -11.48 -5.09
C ALA A 45 -2.22 -12.34 -6.09
N ARG A 46 -1.70 -13.52 -6.46
CA ARG A 46 -2.43 -14.48 -7.31
C ARG A 46 -3.75 -14.97 -6.69
N LYS A 47 -3.86 -14.97 -5.36
CA LYS A 47 -5.10 -15.34 -4.64
C LYS A 47 -5.99 -14.14 -4.31
N GLY A 48 -5.61 -12.92 -4.70
CA GLY A 48 -6.34 -11.69 -4.39
C GLY A 48 -6.25 -11.23 -2.93
N GLU A 49 -5.37 -11.81 -2.12
CA GLU A 49 -5.20 -11.41 -0.72
C GLU A 49 -4.40 -10.11 -0.57
N LEU A 50 -3.49 -9.87 -1.50
CA LEU A 50 -2.82 -8.58 -1.70
C LEU A 50 -3.14 -8.07 -3.09
N VAL A 51 -3.26 -6.75 -3.22
CA VAL A 51 -3.49 -6.09 -4.50
C VAL A 51 -2.43 -5.01 -4.72
N VAL A 52 -2.09 -4.76 -5.98
CA VAL A 52 -1.22 -3.63 -6.32
C VAL A 52 -2.05 -2.37 -6.18
N VAL A 53 -1.66 -1.50 -5.24
CA VAL A 53 -2.35 -0.23 -4.96
C VAL A 53 -1.68 0.97 -5.62
N GLY A 54 -0.48 0.78 -6.18
CA GLY A 54 0.25 1.83 -6.87
C GLY A 54 1.63 1.40 -7.35
N LEU A 55 2.37 2.39 -7.83
CA LEU A 55 3.74 2.29 -8.29
C LEU A 55 4.59 3.30 -7.52
N ARG A 56 5.84 2.94 -7.20
CA ARG A 56 6.80 3.77 -6.48
C ARG A 56 8.13 3.79 -7.24
N ASP A 57 8.62 4.99 -7.52
CA ASP A 57 9.98 5.17 -8.05
C ASP A 57 11.01 4.90 -6.96
N VAL A 58 12.10 4.21 -7.33
CA VAL A 58 13.18 3.87 -6.41
C VAL A 58 14.53 4.22 -7.04
N PRO A 59 15.51 4.71 -6.26
CA PRO A 59 16.74 5.27 -6.82
C PRO A 59 17.64 4.24 -7.53
N TRP A 60 17.48 2.95 -7.24
CA TRP A 60 18.29 1.86 -7.84
C TRP A 60 17.65 1.20 -9.07
N ARG A 61 16.52 1.71 -9.56
CA ARG A 61 15.82 1.12 -10.70
C ARG A 61 15.15 2.20 -11.55
N ALA A 62 15.42 2.20 -12.86
CA ALA A 62 14.81 3.15 -13.79
C ALA A 62 13.30 2.97 -13.96
N ALA A 63 12.78 1.76 -13.71
CA ALA A 63 11.35 1.46 -13.81
C ALA A 63 10.72 1.37 -12.42
N PRO A 64 9.52 1.94 -12.22
CA PRO A 64 8.86 1.95 -10.93
C PRO A 64 8.54 0.54 -10.41
N VAL A 65 8.41 0.43 -9.09
CA VAL A 65 8.17 -0.81 -8.36
C VAL A 65 6.73 -0.85 -7.85
N GLN A 66 6.11 -2.03 -7.88
CA GLN A 66 4.75 -2.23 -7.40
C GLN A 66 4.64 -2.08 -5.88
N VAL A 67 3.62 -1.35 -5.45
CA VAL A 67 3.24 -1.19 -4.04
C VAL A 67 2.03 -2.08 -3.78
N TYR A 68 2.12 -2.91 -2.75
CA TYR A 68 1.11 -3.90 -2.36
C TYR A 68 0.38 -3.48 -1.08
N GLY A 69 -0.94 -3.65 -1.06
CA GLY A 69 -1.81 -3.49 0.09
C GLY A 69 -2.79 -4.67 0.22
N VAL A 70 -3.57 -4.75 1.31
CA VAL A 70 -4.54 -5.83 1.51
C VAL A 70 -5.77 -5.68 0.61
N GLY A 71 -6.26 -6.81 0.10
CA GLY A 71 -7.43 -6.89 -0.78
C GLY A 71 -8.77 -6.60 -0.10
N GLN A 72 -9.14 -5.32 -0.04
CA GLN A 72 -10.48 -4.78 -0.30
C GLN A 72 -10.24 -3.43 -0.98
N GLN A 73 -10.61 -3.25 -2.25
CA GLN A 73 -10.75 -1.88 -2.78
C GLN A 73 -11.86 -1.21 -1.97
N PRO A 74 -11.67 0.00 -1.41
CA PRO A 74 -12.01 1.16 -2.21
C PRO A 74 -11.19 2.45 -1.94
N ARG A 75 -11.07 3.23 -3.03
CA ARG A 75 -11.14 4.70 -3.11
C ARG A 75 -10.00 5.51 -2.48
N GLU A 76 -9.40 6.35 -3.32
CA GLU A 76 -8.38 7.36 -3.02
C GLU A 76 -6.95 6.83 -2.80
N ALA A 77 -6.25 6.74 -3.93
CA ALA A 77 -4.90 7.28 -3.97
C ALA A 77 -4.96 8.79 -3.63
N VAL A 78 -5.13 9.16 -2.36
CA VAL A 78 -4.75 10.50 -1.92
C VAL A 78 -3.23 10.53 -2.00
N SER A 79 -2.74 10.94 -3.17
CA SER A 79 -1.40 11.47 -3.29
C SER A 79 -1.24 12.56 -2.23
N LYS A 80 -0.19 12.44 -1.41
CA LYS A 80 0.24 13.50 -0.47
C LYS A 80 0.53 14.84 -1.17
N GLN A 81 0.43 14.93 -2.50
CA GLN A 81 0.55 16.18 -3.27
C GLN A 81 -0.75 16.97 -3.44
N ALA A 82 -1.92 16.46 -3.01
CA ALA A 82 -3.21 17.12 -3.27
C ALA A 82 -3.71 18.08 -2.16
N VAL A 83 -3.03 18.17 -1.01
CA VAL A 83 -3.51 19.03 0.10
C VAL A 83 -2.90 20.44 0.06
N SER A 84 -1.96 20.72 -0.86
CA SER A 84 -1.28 22.02 -0.93
C SER A 84 -1.85 23.01 -1.96
N HIS A 85 -2.94 22.69 -2.68
CA HIS A 85 -3.42 23.57 -3.76
C HIS A 85 -4.91 23.93 -3.74
N LEU A 86 -5.66 23.68 -2.66
CA LEU A 86 -7.01 24.26 -2.57
C LEU A 86 -6.87 25.77 -2.26
N PRO A 87 -7.21 26.69 -3.18
CA PRO A 87 -7.19 28.11 -2.87
C PRO A 87 -8.27 28.42 -1.83
N ALA A 88 -8.01 29.38 -0.94
CA ALA A 88 -8.88 29.78 0.17
C ALA A 88 -10.34 30.13 -0.21
N VAL A 89 -10.63 30.26 -1.50
CA VAL A 89 -11.96 30.57 -2.06
C VAL A 89 -12.96 29.43 -1.89
N GLU A 90 -12.54 28.15 -1.89
CA GLU A 90 -13.50 27.03 -1.80
C GLU A 90 -14.07 26.84 -0.39
N LEU A 91 -13.31 27.16 0.66
CA LEU A 91 -13.80 27.09 2.04
C LEU A 91 -14.92 28.11 2.32
N GLN A 92 -14.88 29.29 1.68
CA GLN A 92 -15.94 30.29 1.84
C GLN A 92 -17.25 29.86 1.16
N GLN A 93 -17.20 29.17 0.01
CA GLN A 93 -18.42 28.74 -0.68
C GLN A 93 -19.15 27.62 0.05
N VAL A 94 -18.42 26.69 0.68
CA VAL A 94 -19.01 25.62 1.50
C VAL A 94 -19.67 26.19 2.75
N LEU A 95 -19.00 27.12 3.43
CA LEU A 95 -19.56 27.77 4.62
C LEU A 95 -20.80 28.61 4.29
N GLN A 96 -20.84 29.31 3.16
CA GLN A 96 -22.01 30.09 2.74
C GLN A 96 -23.22 29.22 2.36
N ARG A 97 -23.01 27.97 1.91
CA ARG A 97 -24.10 27.03 1.56
C ARG A 97 -24.73 26.32 2.77
N MET A 98 -24.03 26.20 3.89
CA MET A 98 -24.56 25.52 5.09
C MET A 98 -25.52 26.37 5.93
N TRP A 99 -25.52 27.69 5.75
CA TRP A 99 -26.34 28.62 6.54
C TRP A 99 -27.41 29.32 5.69
N ARG A 100 -27.95 28.63 4.68
CA ARG A 100 -29.06 29.12 3.86
C ARG A 100 -30.20 28.13 3.83
#